data_AF-A0A4C1WBA0-F1
#
_entry.id   AF-A0A4C1WBA0-F1
#
_cell.length_a   1.000
_cell.length_b   1.000
_cell.length_c   1.000
_cell.angle_alpha   90.00
_cell.angle_beta   90.00
_cell.angle_gamma   90.00
#
_symmetry.space_group_name_H-M   'P 1'
#
loop_
_entity.id
_entity.type
_entity.pdbx_description
1 polymer ?
#
loop_
_entity_poly.entity_id
_entity_poly.type
_entity_poly.pdbx_seq_one_letter_code
_entity_poly.pdbx_strand_id
1 'polypeptide(L)'
;MENRELAETAYKPRKRVSGIRNSENYKQNKIKKAKISGEAHKNHKGNDVASRQTGASCRCTLKCMELIPEDVLQSTLQFVNKFDSKNAQDTYLQILIENKEIQRKRPRSEEPKKREFTFIYHIKIKGVKKCARKLFAVSMEFL
;
A
#
# COMPACT_ATOMS: atom_id res chain seq x y z
N MET A 1 -9.33 -30.37 -65.44
CA MET A 1 -8.06 -29.64 -65.21
C MET A 1 -8.37 -28.50 -64.27
N GLU A 2 -8.47 -28.79 -62.98
CA GLU A 2 -8.79 -27.80 -61.95
C GLU A 2 -8.07 -28.25 -60.67
N ASN A 3 -7.70 -27.27 -59.85
CA ASN A 3 -7.01 -27.38 -58.56
C ASN A 3 -5.49 -27.25 -58.61
N ARG A 4 -5.00 -26.01 -58.74
CA ARG A 4 -3.67 -25.68 -58.23
C ARG A 4 -3.44 -24.21 -57.84
N GLU A 5 -4.48 -23.48 -57.44
CA GLU A 5 -4.32 -22.08 -57.01
C GLU A 5 -5.08 -21.75 -55.71
N LEU A 6 -4.94 -22.60 -54.69
CA LEU A 6 -5.38 -22.27 -53.33
C LEU A 6 -4.34 -22.73 -52.31
N ALA A 7 -3.12 -22.17 -52.36
CA ALA A 7 -2.14 -22.40 -51.29
C ALA A 7 -1.07 -21.31 -51.17
N GLU A 8 -1.44 -20.03 -51.30
CA GLU A 8 -0.50 -18.93 -50.98
C GLU A 8 -1.15 -17.85 -50.13
N THR A 9 -1.78 -18.24 -49.01
CA THR A 9 -1.83 -17.32 -47.87
C THR A 9 -0.50 -17.46 -47.13
N ALA A 10 0.48 -16.64 -47.58
CA ALA A 10 1.82 -16.59 -47.00
C ALA A 10 1.77 -16.54 -45.47
N TYR A 11 2.17 -17.64 -44.82
CA TYR A 11 2.30 -17.71 -43.38
C TYR A 11 3.38 -16.71 -42.94
N LYS A 12 2.95 -15.57 -42.40
CA LYS A 12 3.86 -14.60 -41.79
C LYS A 12 4.27 -15.15 -40.42
N PRO A 13 5.57 -15.42 -40.16
CA PRO A 13 5.99 -15.84 -38.83
C PRO A 13 5.64 -14.72 -37.83
N ARG A 14 4.94 -15.07 -36.75
CA ARG A 14 4.61 -14.12 -35.69
C ARG A 14 5.91 -13.49 -35.20
N LYS A 15 6.05 -12.15 -35.34
CA LYS A 15 7.18 -11.41 -34.75
C LYS A 15 7.25 -11.79 -33.27
N ARG A 16 8.41 -12.29 -32.82
CA ARG A 16 8.65 -12.48 -31.38
C ARG A 16 8.49 -11.12 -30.73
N VAL A 17 7.45 -10.95 -29.92
CA VAL A 17 7.30 -9.75 -29.10
C VAL A 17 8.45 -9.80 -28.11
N SER A 18 9.42 -8.93 -28.29
CA SER A 18 10.50 -8.72 -27.33
C SER A 18 9.88 -8.10 -26.09
N GLY A 19 9.66 -8.90 -25.05
CA GLY A 19 9.19 -8.40 -23.76
C GLY A 19 8.37 -9.42 -22.99
N ILE A 20 8.72 -9.54 -21.70
CA ILE A 20 8.00 -10.27 -20.66
C ILE A 20 8.00 -11.79 -20.83
N ARG A 21 9.19 -12.40 -20.84
CA ARG A 21 9.31 -13.83 -20.49
C ARG A 21 9.47 -13.95 -18.99
N ASN A 22 8.56 -14.67 -18.34
CA ASN A 22 8.66 -15.01 -16.92
C ASN A 22 8.75 -13.78 -15.98
N SER A 23 7.79 -12.85 -16.11
CA SER A 23 7.71 -11.60 -15.33
C SER A 23 7.82 -11.81 -13.83
N GLU A 24 7.23 -12.87 -13.30
CA GLU A 24 7.24 -13.18 -11.87
C GLU A 24 8.66 -13.36 -11.32
N ASN A 25 9.57 -13.81 -12.18
CA ASN A 25 10.96 -14.01 -11.80
C ASN A 25 11.82 -12.75 -11.84
N TYR A 26 11.29 -11.63 -12.35
CA TYR A 26 12.02 -10.37 -12.35
C TYR A 26 12.24 -9.89 -10.92
N LYS A 27 13.49 -9.56 -10.59
CA LYS A 27 13.89 -9.03 -9.28
C LYS A 27 12.92 -7.95 -8.79
N GLN A 28 12.53 -7.02 -9.66
CA GLN A 28 11.60 -5.95 -9.33
C GLN A 28 10.21 -6.46 -8.94
N ASN A 29 9.68 -7.47 -9.64
CA ASN A 29 8.35 -8.01 -9.37
C ASN A 29 8.33 -8.85 -8.09
N LYS A 30 9.39 -9.64 -7.82
CA LYS A 30 9.56 -10.32 -6.53
C LYS A 30 9.57 -9.33 -5.36
N ILE A 31 10.33 -8.24 -5.49
CA ILE A 31 10.39 -7.18 -4.47
C ILE A 31 9.03 -6.51 -4.30
N LYS A 32 8.35 -6.15 -5.40
CA LYS A 32 7.00 -5.55 -5.34
C LYS A 32 6.00 -6.47 -4.65
N LYS A 33 6.01 -7.76 -4.96
CA LYS A 33 5.13 -8.76 -4.35
C LYS A 33 5.39 -8.88 -2.84
N ALA A 34 6.65 -9.01 -2.45
CA ALA A 34 7.01 -9.09 -1.03
C ALA A 34 6.65 -7.82 -0.24
N LYS A 35 6.76 -6.64 -0.87
CA LYS A 35 6.29 -5.37 -0.26
C LYS A 35 4.78 -5.32 -0.06
N ILE A 36 4.01 -5.86 -0.99
CA ILE A 36 2.55 -5.92 -0.90
C ILE A 36 2.14 -6.89 0.22
N SER A 37 2.73 -8.09 0.26
CA SER A 37 2.44 -9.08 1.31
C SER A 37 3.06 -8.75 2.68
N GLY A 38 3.95 -7.76 2.75
CA GLY A 38 4.65 -7.39 3.99
C GLY A 38 5.69 -8.42 4.43
N GLU A 39 6.20 -9.24 3.51
CA GLU A 39 7.22 -10.25 3.78
C GLU A 39 8.63 -9.66 3.85
N ALA A 40 9.50 -10.34 4.59
CA ALA A 40 10.91 -10.01 4.62
C ALA A 40 11.51 -10.14 3.20
N HIS A 41 12.27 -9.14 2.77
CA HIS A 41 12.79 -9.12 1.40
C HIS A 41 14.09 -8.33 1.28
N LYS A 42 14.85 -8.60 0.21
CA LYS A 42 16.00 -7.77 -0.16
C LYS A 42 15.52 -6.57 -0.96
N ASN A 43 15.90 -5.36 -0.54
CA ASN A 43 15.56 -4.16 -1.28
C ASN A 43 16.37 -4.07 -2.60
N HIS A 44 16.10 -3.05 -3.42
CA HIS A 44 16.82 -2.88 -4.69
C HIS A 44 18.34 -2.72 -4.52
N LYS A 45 18.78 -2.15 -3.39
CA LYS A 45 20.18 -1.95 -2.99
C LYS A 45 20.83 -3.21 -2.39
N GLY A 46 20.07 -4.27 -2.13
CA GLY A 46 20.54 -5.53 -1.57
C GLY A 46 20.43 -5.65 -0.04
N ASN A 47 19.93 -4.63 0.67
CA ASN A 47 19.77 -4.70 2.12
C ASN A 47 18.54 -5.54 2.48
N ASP A 48 18.64 -6.31 3.55
CA ASP A 48 17.53 -7.07 4.09
C ASP A 48 16.53 -6.13 4.80
N VAL A 49 15.26 -6.29 4.45
CA VAL A 49 14.12 -5.60 5.06
C VAL A 49 13.31 -6.65 5.81
N ALA A 50 13.06 -6.42 7.09
CA ALA A 50 12.27 -7.34 7.92
C ALA A 50 10.80 -7.38 7.46
N SER A 51 10.10 -8.45 7.82
CA SER A 51 8.65 -8.53 7.61
C SER A 51 7.92 -7.43 8.37
N ARG A 52 6.79 -6.98 7.84
CA ARG A 52 5.96 -5.95 8.47
C ARG A 52 5.43 -6.45 9.82
N GLN A 53 5.58 -5.62 10.84
CA GLN A 53 5.11 -5.90 12.20
C GLN A 53 4.36 -4.69 12.74
N THR A 54 3.45 -4.93 13.68
CA THR A 54 2.81 -3.88 14.46
C THR A 54 3.87 -3.15 15.29
N GLY A 55 3.92 -1.82 15.19
CA GLY A 55 4.90 -1.01 15.91
C GLY A 55 4.62 -0.94 17.42
N ALA A 56 5.59 -0.40 18.16
CA ALA A 56 5.44 -0.14 19.59
C ALA A 56 4.30 0.85 19.89
N SER A 57 3.79 0.80 21.14
CA SER A 57 2.73 1.70 21.59
C SER A 57 3.08 3.18 21.36
N CYS A 58 2.14 3.94 20.79
CA CYS A 58 2.31 5.38 20.61
C CYS A 58 2.39 6.08 21.98
N ARG A 59 3.25 7.08 22.14
CA ARG A 59 3.18 8.02 23.28
C ARG A 59 2.11 9.10 23.08
N CYS A 60 1.06 8.79 22.32
CA CYS A 60 0.06 9.76 21.96
C CYS A 60 -0.96 9.96 23.08
N THR A 61 -1.47 11.18 23.27
CA THR A 61 -2.46 11.50 24.31
C THR A 61 -3.74 10.67 24.20
N LEU A 62 -4.06 10.24 22.98
CA LEU A 62 -5.19 9.36 22.68
C LEU A 62 -4.92 7.89 23.01
N LYS A 63 -3.68 7.50 23.36
CA LYS A 63 -3.27 6.14 23.73
C LYS A 63 -3.84 5.06 22.80
N CYS A 64 -3.87 5.34 21.49
CA CYS A 64 -4.61 4.53 20.52
C CYS A 64 -4.20 3.05 20.54
N MET A 65 -2.91 2.78 20.73
CA MET A 65 -2.36 1.41 20.81
C MET A 65 -2.74 0.68 22.11
N GLU A 66 -3.05 1.40 23.20
CA GLU A 66 -3.54 0.79 24.45
C GLU A 66 -5.06 0.52 24.37
N LEU A 67 -5.79 1.35 23.63
CA LEU A 67 -7.25 1.24 23.46
C LEU A 67 -7.66 0.17 22.44
N ILE A 68 -6.76 -0.19 21.52
CA ILE A 68 -7.02 -1.17 20.49
C ILE A 68 -6.37 -2.49 20.90
N PRO A 69 -7.12 -3.59 21.02
CA PRO A 69 -6.55 -4.89 21.34
C PRO A 69 -5.55 -5.33 20.28
N GLU A 70 -4.44 -5.95 20.69
CA GLU A 70 -3.39 -6.43 19.78
C GLU A 70 -3.93 -7.37 18.70
N ASP A 71 -4.91 -8.22 19.03
CA ASP A 71 -5.56 -9.13 18.07
C ASP A 71 -6.23 -8.36 16.90
N VAL A 72 -6.80 -7.19 17.20
CA VAL A 72 -7.41 -6.31 16.18
C VAL A 72 -6.32 -5.69 15.30
N LEU A 73 -5.15 -5.41 15.86
CA LEU A 73 -4.02 -4.86 15.12
C LEU A 73 -3.43 -5.90 14.17
N GLN A 74 -3.18 -7.10 14.67
CA GLN A 74 -2.68 -8.22 13.88
C GLN A 74 -3.67 -8.59 12.76
N SER A 75 -4.97 -8.68 13.07
CA SER A 75 -5.98 -8.96 12.04
C SER A 75 -6.10 -7.85 10.99
N THR A 76 -5.98 -6.58 11.40
CA THR A 76 -5.96 -5.44 10.46
C THR A 76 -4.73 -5.49 9.56
N LEU A 77 -3.55 -5.79 10.14
CA LEU A 77 -2.30 -5.93 9.40
C LEU A 77 -2.37 -7.06 8.38
N GLN A 78 -2.85 -8.23 8.82
CA GLN A 78 -3.07 -9.38 7.94
C GLN A 78 -4.08 -9.07 6.82
N PHE A 79 -5.13 -8.32 7.13
CA PHE A 79 -6.09 -7.88 6.12
C PHE A 79 -5.44 -6.98 5.06
N VAL A 80 -4.60 -6.03 5.47
CA VAL A 80 -3.88 -5.16 4.53
C VAL A 80 -2.86 -5.96 3.68
N ASN A 81 -2.19 -6.94 4.26
CA ASN A 81 -1.23 -7.76 3.54
C ASN A 81 -1.88 -8.74 2.54
N LYS A 82 -3.20 -8.97 2.61
CA LYS A 82 -3.96 -9.82 1.68
C LYS A 82 -4.35 -9.13 0.37
N PHE A 83 -4.14 -7.83 0.23
CA PHE A 83 -4.48 -7.13 -1.01
C PHE A 83 -3.57 -7.55 -2.17
N ASP A 84 -4.12 -7.65 -3.37
CA ASP A 84 -3.38 -8.10 -4.57
C ASP A 84 -2.48 -7.02 -5.17
N SER A 85 -2.76 -5.74 -4.90
CA SER A 85 -2.03 -4.62 -5.48
C SER A 85 -1.82 -3.48 -4.49
N LYS A 86 -0.73 -2.74 -4.69
CA LYS A 86 -0.46 -1.51 -3.93
C LYS A 86 -1.61 -0.50 -4.07
N ASN A 87 -2.18 -0.37 -5.26
CA ASN A 87 -3.30 0.55 -5.48
C ASN A 87 -4.51 0.19 -4.61
N ALA A 88 -4.83 -1.10 -4.47
CA ALA A 88 -5.91 -1.55 -3.59
C ALA A 88 -5.60 -1.23 -2.11
N GLN A 89 -4.35 -1.40 -1.68
CA GLN A 89 -3.91 -0.99 -0.34
C GLN A 89 -4.06 0.51 -0.13
N ASP A 90 -3.56 1.32 -1.08
CA ASP A 90 -3.59 2.78 -1.00
C ASP A 90 -5.05 3.28 -1.00
N THR A 91 -5.94 2.72 -1.82
CA THR A 91 -7.38 3.04 -1.80
C THR A 91 -8.02 2.69 -0.46
N TYR A 92 -7.69 1.54 0.14
CA TYR A 92 -8.18 1.19 1.46
C TYR A 92 -7.72 2.21 2.52
N LEU A 93 -6.44 2.59 2.50
CA LEU A 93 -5.87 3.57 3.41
C LEU A 93 -6.50 4.96 3.23
N GLN A 94 -6.77 5.38 1.99
CA GLN A 94 -7.46 6.64 1.69
C GLN A 94 -8.85 6.71 2.33
N ILE A 95 -9.61 5.61 2.33
CA ILE A 95 -10.95 5.54 2.96
C ILE A 95 -10.90 5.73 4.48
N LEU A 96 -9.75 5.47 5.09
CA LEU A 96 -9.51 5.66 6.52
C LEU A 96 -9.08 7.08 6.88
N ILE A 97 -8.75 7.92 5.89
CA ILE A 97 -8.34 9.30 6.08
C ILE A 97 -9.55 10.21 5.87
N GLU A 98 -9.80 11.09 6.83
CA GLU A 98 -10.83 12.13 6.74
C GLU A 98 -10.19 13.51 6.71
N ASN A 99 -10.67 14.35 5.80
CA ASN A 99 -10.26 15.75 5.68
C ASN A 99 -11.17 16.60 6.55
N LYS A 100 -10.57 17.38 7.46
CA LYS A 100 -11.28 18.30 8.35
C LYS A 100 -10.71 19.70 8.23
N GLU A 101 -11.57 20.68 8.02
CA GLU A 101 -11.19 22.09 7.97
C GLU A 101 -10.61 22.57 9.31
N ILE A 102 -9.64 23.49 9.21
CA ILE A 102 -8.99 24.05 10.40
C ILE A 102 -9.94 25.04 11.08
N GLN A 103 -10.45 24.64 12.25
CA GLN A 103 -11.34 25.46 13.06
C GLN A 103 -10.64 26.62 13.77
N ARG A 104 -9.32 26.50 14.05
CA ARG A 104 -8.54 27.53 14.77
C ARG A 104 -7.13 27.62 14.21
N LYS A 105 -6.72 28.82 13.80
CA LYS A 105 -5.35 29.13 13.37
C LYS A 105 -4.66 29.90 14.49
N ARG A 106 -3.75 29.24 15.23
CA ARG A 106 -2.86 29.92 16.19
C ARG A 106 -1.48 30.06 15.55
N PRO A 107 -1.10 31.24 15.04
CA PRO A 107 0.25 31.44 14.51
C PRO A 107 1.27 31.27 15.65
N ARG A 108 2.30 30.46 15.41
CA ARG A 108 3.45 30.29 16.32
C ARG A 108 4.72 30.97 15.81
N SER A 109 4.68 31.51 14.59
CA SER A 109 5.77 32.16 13.88
C SER A 109 5.17 33.35 13.11
N GLU A 110 5.98 34.38 12.86
CA GLU A 110 5.60 35.59 12.09
C GLU A 110 5.06 35.25 10.70
N GLU A 111 5.59 34.19 10.05
CA GLU A 111 5.11 33.69 8.76
C GLU A 111 4.54 32.27 8.88
N PRO A 112 3.27 32.12 9.28
CA PRO A 112 2.67 30.81 9.41
C PRO A 112 2.42 30.16 8.04
N LYS A 113 2.83 28.90 7.90
CA LYS A 113 2.47 28.08 6.73
C LYS A 113 0.95 28.02 6.60
N LYS A 114 0.43 28.49 5.46
CA LYS A 114 -1.00 28.41 5.14
C LYS A 114 -1.40 26.95 5.01
N ARG A 115 -2.22 26.48 5.96
CA ARG A 115 -2.89 25.17 5.90
C ARG A 115 -4.39 25.44 5.96
N GLU A 116 -5.14 24.73 5.16
CA GLU A 116 -6.61 24.83 5.09
C GLU A 116 -7.27 23.63 5.77
N PHE A 117 -6.65 22.45 5.61
CA PHE A 117 -7.16 21.19 6.11
C PHE A 117 -6.22 20.53 7.10
N THR A 118 -6.81 19.70 7.94
CA THR A 118 -6.17 18.72 8.83
C THR A 118 -6.70 17.34 8.48
N PHE A 119 -5.87 16.32 8.66
CA PHE A 119 -6.23 14.95 8.34
C PHE A 119 -6.40 14.15 9.63
N ILE A 120 -7.53 13.46 9.75
CA ILE A 120 -7.84 12.54 10.84
C ILE A 120 -7.76 11.13 10.28
N TYR A 121 -7.06 10.25 10.98
CA TYR A 121 -6.88 8.86 10.57
C TYR A 121 -7.81 7.97 11.38
N HIS A 122 -8.35 6.94 10.75
CA HIS A 122 -9.26 6.00 11.38
C HIS A 122 -8.79 4.56 11.23
N ILE A 123 -9.25 3.69 12.13
CA ILE A 123 -9.15 2.24 12.00
C ILE A 123 -10.56 1.67 12.10
N LYS A 124 -10.88 0.69 11.27
CA LYS A 124 -12.16 -0.01 11.34
C LYS A 124 -12.08 -1.12 12.38
N ILE A 125 -12.94 -1.06 13.40
CA ILE A 125 -13.07 -2.09 14.43
C ILE A 125 -14.53 -2.52 14.45
N LYS A 126 -14.82 -3.77 14.11
CA LYS A 126 -16.19 -4.32 14.03
C LYS A 126 -17.16 -3.43 13.22
N GLY A 127 -16.69 -2.86 12.11
CA GLY A 127 -17.46 -1.97 11.24
C GLY A 127 -17.50 -0.50 11.68
N VAL A 128 -17.03 -0.16 12.89
CA VAL A 128 -17.00 1.23 13.39
C VAL A 128 -15.62 1.84 13.17
N LYS A 129 -15.58 3.07 12.66
CA LYS A 129 -14.33 3.84 12.55
C LYS A 129 -13.96 4.43 13.92
N LYS A 130 -12.76 4.11 14.42
CA LYS A 130 -12.18 4.77 15.61
C LYS A 130 -11.01 5.63 15.20
N CYS A 131 -10.93 6.84 15.75
CA CYS A 131 -9.83 7.77 15.50
C CYS A 131 -8.49 7.19 15.97
N ALA A 132 -7.52 7.20 15.09
CA ALA A 132 -6.13 6.88 15.35
C ALA A 132 -5.25 8.07 14.95
N ARG A 133 -4.08 8.21 15.57
CA ARG A 133 -3.12 9.24 15.16
C ARG A 133 -2.26 8.74 14.00
N LYS A 134 -1.77 9.66 13.16
CA LYS A 134 -0.95 9.41 11.96
C LYS A 134 0.15 8.34 12.11
N LEU A 135 0.78 8.23 13.28
CA LEU A 135 1.85 7.25 13.54
C LEU A 135 1.40 5.80 13.27
N PHE A 136 0.11 5.50 13.50
CA PHE A 136 -0.51 4.19 13.30
C PHE A 136 -0.69 3.83 11.82
N ALA A 137 -1.06 4.81 11.01
CA ALA A 137 -1.24 4.62 9.57
C ALA A 137 0.12 4.53 8.85
N VAL A 138 1.10 5.33 9.29
CA VAL A 138 2.44 5.37 8.69
C VAL A 138 3.26 4.12 9.02
N SER A 139 3.05 3.47 10.18
CA SER A 139 3.68 2.17 10.48
C SER A 139 3.22 1.04 9.56
N MET A 140 2.11 1.19 8.84
CA MET A 140 1.69 0.25 7.79
C MET A 140 2.20 0.64 6.39
N GLU A 141 2.56 1.90 6.16
CA GLU A 141 3.01 2.42 4.85
C GLU A 141 4.54 2.43 4.68
N PHE A 142 5.32 2.40 5.76
CA PHE A 142 6.79 2.52 5.69
C PHE A 142 7.51 1.45 6.52
N LEU A 143 7.42 0.20 6.05
CA LEU A 143 8.45 -0.84 6.12
C LEU A 143 8.32 -1.72 4.86
#